data_AF-A0A7W7EM83-F1
#
_entry.id   AF-A0A7W7EM83-F1
#
_cell.length_a   1.000
_cell.length_b   1.000
_cell.length_c   1.000
_cell.angle_alpha   90.00
_cell.angle_beta   90.00
_cell.angle_gamma   90.00
#
_symmetry.space_group_name_H-M   'P 1'
#
loop_
_entity.id
_entity.type
_entity.pdbx_description
1 polymer ?
#
loop_
_entity_poly.entity_id
_entity_poly.type
_entity_poly.pdbx_seq_one_letter_code
_entity_poly.pdbx_strand_id
1 'polypeptide(L)'
;MKFLSLLSRRSAVAFCVGMAVATSAMIVLQPSHAEAQWGSNQPFMQSALNSLLAAKSSLQKGATNKGGHRVNALSLVSQAIVEVQAGMATAN
;
A
#
# COMPACT_ATOMS: atom_id res chain seq x y z
N MET A 1 46.92 -5.76 -47.84
CA MET A 1 47.34 -6.83 -46.90
C MET A 1 47.92 -6.18 -45.65
N LYS A 2 47.57 -6.72 -44.46
CA LYS A 2 47.93 -6.33 -43.08
C LYS A 2 47.04 -5.19 -42.53
N PHE A 3 45.86 -5.50 -41.97
CA PHE A 3 45.63 -6.02 -40.61
C PHE A 3 46.61 -5.48 -39.58
N LEU A 4 46.08 -4.81 -38.55
CA LEU A 4 46.22 -5.11 -37.12
C LEU A 4 45.77 -3.84 -36.37
N SER A 5 44.54 -3.78 -35.85
CA SER A 5 44.12 -4.37 -34.58
C SER A 5 44.54 -3.53 -33.37
N LEU A 6 43.52 -3.20 -32.56
CA LEU A 6 43.59 -3.19 -31.10
C LEU A 6 44.41 -2.06 -30.46
N LEU A 7 43.75 -0.92 -30.25
CA LEU A 7 43.88 -0.26 -28.95
C LEU A 7 42.57 -0.43 -28.16
N SER A 8 42.28 -1.69 -27.87
CA SER A 8 41.68 -2.04 -26.59
C SER A 8 42.69 -1.67 -25.52
N ARG A 9 42.34 -0.70 -24.67
CA ARG A 9 42.70 -0.61 -23.25
C ARG A 9 42.26 0.75 -22.73
N ARG A 10 41.11 0.72 -22.05
CA ARG A 10 40.92 1.23 -20.69
C ARG A 10 41.68 2.50 -20.29
N SER A 11 40.88 3.40 -19.71
CA SER A 11 41.28 4.39 -18.72
C SER A 11 41.79 5.72 -19.28
N ALA A 12 40.86 6.64 -19.51
CA ALA A 12 41.06 8.02 -19.08
C ALA A 12 39.70 8.72 -19.03
N VAL A 13 39.07 8.64 -17.86
CA VAL A 13 38.10 9.63 -17.42
C VAL A 13 38.83 10.98 -17.47
N ALA A 14 38.51 11.81 -18.46
CA ALA A 14 38.98 13.18 -18.54
C ALA A 14 37.76 14.09 -18.41
N PHE A 15 37.54 14.52 -17.17
CA PHE A 15 36.58 15.54 -16.77
C PHE A 15 37.05 16.88 -17.33
N CYS A 16 36.41 17.38 -18.39
CA CYS A 16 36.57 18.75 -18.84
C CYS A 16 35.18 19.38 -18.96
N VAL A 17 34.88 20.22 -17.98
CA VAL A 17 33.76 21.16 -17.98
C VAL A 17 33.91 22.07 -19.19
N GLY A 18 32.99 21.95 -20.15
CA GLY A 18 32.89 22.81 -21.33
C GLY A 18 31.42 22.94 -21.71
N MET A 19 30.88 24.15 -21.56
CA MET A 19 29.54 24.51 -22.01
C MET A 19 29.39 24.24 -23.52
N ALA A 20 28.54 23.28 -23.86
CA ALA A 20 27.87 23.23 -25.15
C ALA A 20 26.52 22.56 -24.95
N VAL A 21 25.44 23.28 -25.30
CA VAL A 21 24.07 22.77 -25.31
C VAL A 21 23.99 21.69 -26.39
N ALA A 22 24.22 20.45 -26.00
CA ALA A 22 23.77 19.26 -26.70
C ALA A 22 22.68 18.66 -25.81
N THR A 23 21.50 18.41 -26.39
CA THR A 23 20.32 17.83 -25.75
C THR A 23 20.70 16.70 -24.80
N SER A 24 20.93 17.03 -23.53
CA SER A 24 21.16 16.07 -22.47
C SER A 24 19.77 15.55 -22.09
N ALA A 25 19.28 14.61 -22.89
CA ALA A 25 18.35 13.58 -22.46
C ALA A 25 19.04 12.71 -21.41
N MET A 26 19.39 13.30 -20.28
CA MET A 26 19.76 12.57 -19.08
C MET A 26 18.47 12.50 -18.29
N ILE A 27 17.76 11.40 -18.53
CA ILE A 27 16.70 10.86 -17.69
C ILE A 27 17.05 11.24 -16.24
N VAL A 28 16.28 12.15 -15.66
CA VAL A 28 16.20 12.23 -14.21
C VAL A 28 15.70 10.85 -13.83
N LEU A 29 16.57 10.04 -13.22
CA LEU A 29 16.20 8.82 -12.55
C LEU A 29 15.32 9.25 -11.38
N GLN A 30 14.06 9.54 -11.69
CA GLN A 30 13.02 9.74 -10.69
C GLN A 30 12.97 8.40 -9.97
N PRO A 31 13.18 8.34 -8.64
CA PRO A 31 12.69 7.20 -7.92
C PRO A 31 11.21 7.14 -8.26
N SER A 32 10.79 6.09 -8.95
CA SER A 32 9.38 5.73 -8.99
C SER A 32 8.94 5.84 -7.55
N HIS A 33 8.05 6.78 -7.25
CA HIS A 33 7.36 6.78 -5.98
C HIS A 33 6.83 5.36 -5.91
N ALA A 34 7.45 4.53 -5.06
CA ALA A 34 6.84 3.30 -4.62
C ALA A 34 5.61 3.84 -3.93
N GLU A 35 4.52 3.93 -4.68
CA GLU A 35 3.19 4.26 -4.19
C GLU A 35 3.02 3.29 -3.07
N ALA A 36 3.18 3.79 -1.85
CA ALA A 36 3.30 2.87 -0.76
C ALA A 36 1.98 2.10 -0.75
N GLN A 37 2.15 0.79 -0.72
CA GLN A 37 1.13 -0.22 -0.87
C GLN A 37 0.26 -0.25 0.40
N TRP A 38 -0.20 0.91 0.83
CA TRP A 38 -1.04 1.14 1.99
C TRP A 38 -2.44 0.53 1.81
N GLY A 39 -2.78 0.05 0.60
CA GLY A 39 -4.06 -0.61 0.35
C GLY A 39 -4.17 -2.05 0.81
N SER A 40 -3.06 -2.78 0.92
CA SER A 40 -3.13 -4.23 1.20
C SER A 40 -2.95 -4.62 2.67
N ASN A 41 -2.43 -3.73 3.52
CA ASN A 41 -2.16 -4.04 4.93
C ASN A 41 -2.86 -3.05 5.86
N GLN A 42 -4.10 -3.36 6.21
CA GLN A 42 -4.93 -2.58 7.14
C GLN A 42 -5.13 -3.36 8.46
N PRO A 43 -4.07 -3.63 9.25
CA PRO A 43 -4.12 -4.56 10.38
C PRO A 43 -5.13 -4.13 11.45
N PHE A 44 -5.28 -2.82 11.66
CA PHE A 44 -6.25 -2.30 12.63
C PHE A 44 -7.69 -2.42 12.14
N MET A 45 -7.96 -2.24 10.85
CA MET A 45 -9.30 -2.45 10.29
C MET A 45 -9.69 -3.92 10.34
N GLN A 46 -8.76 -4.82 10.00
CA GLN A 46 -8.97 -6.27 10.11
C GLN A 46 -9.21 -6.70 11.57
N SER A 47 -8.43 -6.15 12.50
CA SER A 47 -8.61 -6.39 13.94
C SER A 47 -10.00 -5.91 14.41
N ALA A 48 -10.40 -4.69 14.02
CA ALA A 48 -11.72 -4.16 14.34
C ALA A 48 -12.85 -5.03 13.81
N LEU A 49 -12.76 -5.48 12.54
CA LEU A 49 -13.74 -6.40 11.95
C LEU A 49 -13.85 -7.71 12.75
N ASN A 50 -12.71 -8.30 13.13
CA ASN A 50 -12.70 -9.53 13.92
C ASN A 50 -13.36 -9.32 15.30
N SER A 51 -13.06 -8.22 15.99
CA SER A 51 -13.68 -7.87 17.26
C SER A 51 -15.19 -7.68 17.15
N LEU A 52 -15.67 -7.02 16.09
CA LEU A 52 -17.09 -6.80 15.84
C LEU A 52 -17.82 -8.12 15.55
N LEU A 53 -17.22 -9.03 14.78
CA LEU A 53 -17.78 -10.36 14.52
C LEU A 53 -17.88 -11.21 15.80
N ALA A 54 -16.86 -11.14 16.66
CA ALA A 54 -16.89 -11.81 17.96
C ALA A 54 -17.98 -11.23 18.89
N ALA A 55 -18.14 -9.91 18.90
CA ALA A 55 -19.20 -9.23 19.64
C ALA A 55 -20.59 -9.65 19.13
N LYS A 56 -20.79 -9.67 17.81
CA LYS A 56 -22.05 -10.13 17.18
C LYS A 56 -22.38 -11.56 17.59
N SER A 57 -21.42 -12.48 17.53
CA SER A 57 -21.59 -13.88 17.96
C SER A 57 -22.00 -13.98 19.43
N SER A 58 -21.37 -13.19 20.30
CA SER A 58 -21.70 -13.14 21.74
C SER A 58 -23.13 -12.63 21.98
N LEU A 59 -23.55 -11.58 21.26
CA LEU A 59 -24.90 -11.02 21.34
C LEU A 59 -25.98 -11.95 20.78
N GLN A 60 -25.65 -12.78 19.78
CA GLN A 60 -26.56 -13.80 19.24
C GLN A 60 -26.79 -14.94 20.22
N LYS A 61 -25.75 -15.34 20.98
CA LYS A 61 -25.84 -16.39 22.01
C LYS A 61 -26.53 -15.93 23.30
N GLY A 62 -26.64 -14.63 23.53
CA GLY A 62 -27.29 -14.08 24.73
C GLY A 62 -28.76 -14.48 24.83
N ALA A 63 -29.10 -15.27 25.85
CA ALA A 63 -30.42 -15.90 26.01
C ALA A 63 -31.60 -14.92 26.22
N THR A 64 -31.35 -13.71 26.73
CA THR A 64 -32.41 -12.75 27.08
C THR A 64 -32.23 -11.44 26.32
N ASN A 65 -33.33 -10.87 25.81
CA ASN A 65 -33.30 -9.57 25.13
C ASN A 65 -32.95 -8.37 26.05
N LYS A 66 -32.70 -8.57 27.36
CA LYS A 66 -32.29 -7.55 28.37
C LYS A 66 -32.94 -6.18 28.13
N GLY A 67 -34.28 -6.11 28.13
CA GLY A 67 -35.01 -4.85 27.91
C GLY A 67 -34.96 -4.29 26.47
N GLY A 68 -34.62 -5.11 25.47
CA GLY A 68 -34.41 -4.68 24.08
C GLY A 68 -32.95 -4.35 23.74
N HIS A 69 -32.09 -4.17 24.75
CA HIS A 69 -30.70 -3.75 24.56
C HIS A 69 -29.88 -4.76 23.74
N ARG A 70 -30.16 -6.06 23.85
CA ARG A 70 -29.45 -7.09 23.07
C ARG A 70 -29.69 -6.91 21.57
N VAL A 71 -30.94 -6.72 21.16
CA VAL A 71 -31.31 -6.51 19.75
C VAL A 71 -30.76 -5.17 19.25
N ASN A 72 -30.85 -4.11 20.06
CA ASN A 72 -30.29 -2.81 19.71
C ASN A 72 -28.77 -2.89 19.50
N ALA A 73 -28.05 -3.55 20.41
CA ALA A 73 -26.61 -3.78 20.27
C ALA A 73 -26.27 -4.59 19.02
N LEU A 74 -27.06 -5.61 18.68
CA LEU A 74 -26.84 -6.42 17.48
C LEU A 74 -27.03 -5.60 16.19
N SER A 75 -27.98 -4.67 16.18
CA SER A 75 -28.17 -3.72 15.08
C SER A 75 -26.96 -2.79 14.92
N LEU A 76 -26.52 -2.16 16.02
CA LEU A 76 -25.36 -1.26 16.02
C LEU A 76 -24.07 -1.96 15.57
N VAL A 77 -23.80 -3.17 16.09
CA VAL A 77 -22.64 -3.97 15.68
C VAL A 77 -22.71 -4.33 14.21
N SER A 78 -23.90 -4.65 13.68
CA SER A 78 -24.05 -4.97 12.26
C SER A 78 -23.79 -3.77 11.36
N GLN A 79 -24.23 -2.56 11.76
CA GLN A 79 -23.92 -1.33 11.04
C GLN A 79 -22.41 -1.03 11.07
N ALA A 80 -21.77 -1.16 12.23
CA ALA A 80 -20.32 -0.95 12.35
C ALA A 80 -19.50 -1.90 11.47
N ILE A 81 -19.93 -3.17 11.32
CA ILE A 81 -19.28 -4.12 10.41
C ILE A 81 -19.31 -3.62 8.96
N VAL A 82 -20.45 -3.08 8.52
CA VAL A 82 -20.61 -2.54 7.15
C VAL A 82 -19.67 -1.36 6.93
N GLU A 83 -19.60 -0.42 7.87
CA GLU A 83 -18.71 0.74 7.77
C GLU A 83 -17.22 0.35 7.74
N VAL A 84 -16.81 -0.63 8.57
CA VAL A 84 -15.42 -1.12 8.57
C VAL A 84 -15.09 -1.79 7.23
N GLN A 85 -16.00 -2.61 6.69
CA GLN A 85 -15.81 -3.25 5.38
C GLN A 85 -15.75 -2.21 4.25
N ALA A 86 -16.59 -1.18 4.29
CA ALA A 86 -16.54 -0.08 3.33
C ALA A 86 -15.21 0.67 3.41
N GLY A 87 -14.73 1.00 4.62
CA GLY A 87 -13.42 1.63 4.82
C GLY A 87 -12.26 0.77 4.29
N MET A 88 -12.29 -0.54 4.53
CA MET A 88 -11.30 -1.48 3.98
C MET A 88 -11.33 -1.49 2.44
N ALA A 89 -12.52 -1.41 1.82
CA ALA A 89 -12.65 -1.41 0.36
C ALA A 89 -12.15 -0.12 -0.29
N THR A 90 -12.27 1.04 0.38
CA THR A 90 -11.76 2.33 -0.14
C THR A 90 -10.24 2.45 -0.10
N ALA A 91 -9.57 1.66 0.73
CA ALA A 91 -8.11 1.69 0.85
C ALA A 91 -7.43 0.87 -0.26
N ASN A 92 -8.14 -0.04 -0.92
CA ASN A 92 -7.64 -0.96 -1.95
C ASN A 92 -7.68 -0.34 -3.36
#